data_AF-A0A7T3V542-F1
#
_entry.id   AF-A0A7T3V542-F1
#
_cell.length_a   1.000
_cell.length_b   1.000
_cell.length_c   1.000
_cell.angle_alpha   90.00
_cell.angle_beta   90.00
_cell.angle_gamma   90.00
#
_symmetry.space_group_name_H-M   'P 1'
#
loop_
_entity.id
_entity.type
_entity.pdbx_description
1 polymer ?
#
loop_
_entity_poly.entity_id
_entity_poly.type
_entity_poly.pdbx_seq_one_letter_code
_entity_poly.pdbx_strand_id
1 'polypeptide(L)' 'MKIEVNIEEMVVGKFELDIPEGVEPYDFIRDEYYKGKIVLEPGECQFRQMEIHDLTDDSWTEWIEF' A
#
# COMPACT_ATOMS: atom_id res chain seq x y z
N MET A 1 -6.76 12.39 -2.29
CA MET A 1 -7.30 11.20 -2.96
C MET A 1 -7.48 10.11 -1.91
N LYS A 2 -8.63 9.45 -1.87
CA LYS A 2 -8.87 8.36 -0.92
C LYS A 2 -8.56 7.04 -1.62
N ILE A 3 -7.72 6.23 -1.01
CA ILE A 3 -7.36 4.92 -1.55
C ILE A 3 -7.53 3.83 -0.51
N GLU A 4 -7.62 2.63 -1.02
CA GLU A 4 -7.40 1.41 -0.27
C GLU A 4 -6.15 0.71 -0.81
N VAL A 5 -5.30 0.22 0.08
CA VAL A 5 -4.10 -0.53 -0.30
C VAL A 5 -4.10 -1.89 0.37
N ASN A 6 -3.91 -2.92 -0.45
CA ASN A 6 -3.56 -4.25 0.03
C ASN A 6 -2.04 -4.37 -0.01
N ILE A 7 -1.44 -4.74 1.11
CA ILE A 7 -0.02 -5.08 1.20
C ILE A 7 0.09 -6.55 1.55
N GLU A 8 0.91 -7.28 0.81
CA GLU A 8 1.20 -8.68 1.04
C GLU A 8 2.67 -8.88 1.37
N GLU A 9 2.89 -9.53 2.51
CA GLU A 9 4.16 -10.15 2.91
C GLU A 9 3.95 -11.67 3.04
N MET A 10 4.16 -12.24 4.24
CA MET A 10 3.64 -13.57 4.61
C MET A 10 2.15 -13.53 5.01
N VAL A 11 1.60 -12.33 5.16
CA VAL A 11 0.20 -12.03 5.46
C VAL A 11 -0.27 -10.87 4.58
N VAL A 12 -1.59 -10.81 4.35
CA VAL A 12 -2.22 -9.68 3.64
C VAL A 12 -2.87 -8.74 4.64
N GLY A 13 -2.56 -7.46 4.53
CA GLY A 13 -3.15 -6.37 5.31
C GLY A 13 -3.77 -5.33 4.38
N LYS A 14 -4.93 -4.82 4.75
CA LYS A 14 -5.68 -3.82 3.99
C LYS A 14 -5.76 -2.52 4.80
N PHE A 15 -5.44 -1.41 4.15
CA PHE A 15 -5.35 -0.09 4.78
C PHE A 15 -6.07 0.96 3.95
N GLU A 16 -6.88 1.80 4.61
CA GLU A 16 -7.46 2.99 3.97
C GLU A 16 -6.57 4.21 4.26
N LEU A 17 -6.24 4.97 3.22
CA LEU A 17 -5.33 6.11 3.32
C LEU A 17 -5.86 7.32 2.56
N ASP A 18 -5.63 8.50 3.13
CA ASP A 18 -5.84 9.78 2.45
C ASP A 18 -4.49 10.29 1.92
N ILE A 19 -4.36 10.35 0.60
CA ILE A 19 -3.15 10.82 -0.08
C ILE A 19 -3.30 12.30 -0.44
N PRO A 20 -2.31 13.15 -0.14
CA PRO A 20 -2.32 14.55 -0.55
C PRO A 20 -2.41 14.71 -2.06
N GLU A 21 -3.04 15.77 -2.53
CA GLU A 21 -3.16 16.06 -3.96
C GLU A 21 -1.77 16.26 -4.60
N GLY A 22 -1.58 15.67 -5.79
CA GLY A 22 -0.31 15.75 -6.54
C GLY A 22 0.81 14.84 -6.03
N VAL A 23 0.54 14.01 -5.02
CA VAL A 23 1.50 12.99 -4.54
C VAL A 23 1.26 11.68 -5.28
N GLU A 24 2.34 11.04 -5.73
CA GLU A 24 2.28 9.73 -6.37
C GLU A 24 1.94 8.66 -5.30
N PRO A 25 0.87 7.87 -5.50
CA PRO A 25 0.35 6.98 -4.46
C PRO A 25 1.32 5.90 -4.01
N TYR A 26 2.00 5.28 -4.96
CA TYR A 26 2.88 4.16 -4.70
C TYR A 26 4.09 4.56 -3.85
N ASP A 27 4.77 5.66 -4.21
CA ASP A 27 5.90 6.23 -3.49
C ASP A 27 5.48 6.66 -2.07
N PHE A 28 4.29 7.23 -1.92
CA PHE A 28 3.77 7.62 -0.61
C PHE A 28 3.57 6.42 0.31
N ILE A 29 2.90 5.37 -0.16
CA ILE A 29 2.62 4.16 0.63
C ILE A 29 3.92 3.45 0.99
N ARG A 30 4.82 3.30 0.02
CA ARG A 30 6.15 2.70 0.24
C ARG A 30 6.91 3.43 1.33
N ASP A 31 6.93 4.76 1.28
CA ASP A 31 7.61 5.59 2.28
C ASP A 31 6.97 5.48 3.67
N GLU A 32 5.64 5.46 3.77
CA GLU A 32 4.93 5.32 5.04
C GLU A 32 5.10 3.92 5.66
N TYR A 33 5.17 2.89 4.82
CA TYR A 33 5.53 1.53 5.21
C TYR A 33 6.96 1.47 5.80
N TYR A 34 7.97 2.01 5.11
CA TYR A 34 9.35 2.01 5.63
C TYR A 34 9.55 2.90 6.86
N LYS A 35 8.68 3.89 7.09
CA LYS A 35 8.63 4.66 8.36
C LYS A 35 7.97 3.90 9.50
N GLY A 36 7.44 2.70 9.26
CA GLY A 36 6.74 1.89 10.25
C GLY A 36 5.37 2.43 10.63
N LYS A 37 4.73 3.23 9.76
CA LYS A 37 3.36 3.70 9.98
C LYS A 37 2.33 2.72 9.44
N ILE A 38 2.69 1.99 8.40
CA ILE A 38 1.96 0.81 7.95
C ILE A 38 2.77 -0.38 8.43
N VAL A 39 2.17 -1.20 9.29
CA VAL A 39 2.84 -2.34 9.93
C VAL A 39 2.00 -3.58 9.67
N LEU A 40 2.58 -4.54 8.97
CA LEU A 40 2.12 -5.92 9.02
C LEU A 40 3.09 -6.68 9.93
N GLU A 41 2.55 -7.48 10.84
CA GLU A 41 3.30 -8.51 11.56
C GLU A 41 2.85 -9.85 10.96
N PRO A 42 3.73 -10.82 10.57
CA PRO A 42 4.88 -11.29 11.34
C PRO A 42 6.16 -11.67 10.54
N GLY A 43 7.20 -12.12 11.25
CA GLY A 43 8.59 -12.25 10.81
C GLY A 43 8.93 -13.22 9.65
N GLU A 44 10.11 -12.95 9.08
CA GLU A 44 10.66 -13.47 7.81
C GLU A 44 9.81 -13.17 6.57
N CYS A 45 9.80 -11.89 6.20
CA CYS A 45 9.30 -11.41 4.91
C CYS A 45 10.25 -11.85 3.76
N GLN A 46 9.76 -12.68 2.84
CA GLN A 46 10.51 -13.12 1.65
C GLN A 46 10.28 -12.22 0.43
N PHE A 47 9.09 -11.61 0.34
CA PHE A 47 8.66 -10.72 -0.74
C PHE A 47 7.68 -9.70 -0.15
N ARG A 48 7.64 -8.50 -0.77
CA ARG A 48 6.71 -7.42 -0.43
C ARG A 48 6.09 -6.93 -1.71
N GLN A 49 4.77 -6.88 -1.75
CA GLN A 49 4.03 -6.34 -2.88
C GLN A 49 2.79 -5.60 -2.40
N MET A 50 2.34 -4.64 -3.20
CA MET A 50 1.11 -3.91 -2.93
C MET A 50 0.23 -3.80 -4.16
N GLU A 51 -1.07 -3.65 -3.92
CA GLU A 51 -2.11 -3.35 -4.88
C GLU A 51 -2.91 -2.15 -4.37
N ILE A 52 -3.14 -1.17 -5.23
CA ILE A 52 -3.83 0.08 -4.88
C ILE A 52 -5.18 0.10 -5.58
N HIS A 53 -6.23 0.33 -4.79
CA HIS A 53 -7.58 0.65 -5.24
C HIS A 53 -7.82 2.14 -5.09
N ASP A 54 -7.93 2.85 -6.22
CA ASP A 54 -8.37 4.24 -6.23
C ASP A 54 -9.90 4.29 -6.10
N LEU A 55 -10.37 4.79 -4.96
CA LEU A 55 -11.80 4.88 -4.66
C LEU A 55 -12.51 6.01 -5.43
N THR A 56 -11.75 6.87 -6.10
CA THR A 56 -12.27 8.01 -6.88
C THR A 56 -12.84 7.55 -8.22
N ASP A 57 -12.13 6.65 -8.90
CA ASP A 57 -12.50 6.14 -10.22
C ASP A 57 -12.75 4.62 -10.27
N ASP A 58 -12.70 3.96 -9.11
CA ASP A 58 -12.92 2.52 -8.93
C ASP A 58 -11.94 1.66 -9.75
N SER A 59 -10.69 2.10 -9.83
CA SER A 59 -9.62 1.42 -10.56
C SER A 59 -8.63 0.72 -9.63
N TRP A 60 -8.00 -0.33 -10.16
CA TRP A 60 -7.04 -1.16 -9.45
C TRP A 60 -5.71 -1.20 -10.21
N THR A 61 -4.60 -1.12 -9.49
CA THR A 61 -3.29 -1.44 -10.05
C THR A 61 -3.08 -2.95 -10.12
N GLU A 62 -2.11 -3.40 -10.91
CA GLU A 62 -1.53 -4.75 -10.71
C GLU A 62 -0.78 -4.79 -9.36
N TRP A 63 -0.41 -5.99 -8.93
CA TRP A 63 0.50 -6.17 -7.79
C TRP A 63 1.91 -5.72 -8.18
N ILE A 64 2.50 -4.84 -7.37
CA ILE A 64 3.82 -4.24 -7.62
C ILE A 64 4.74 -4.47 -6.42
N GLU A 65 5.96 -4.99 -6.66
CA GLU A 65 6.98 -5.25 -5.65
C GLU A 65 7.74 -3.99 -5.21
N PHE A 66 8.04 -3.86 -3.90
CA PHE A 66 8.65 -2.65 -3.30
C PHE A 66 9.61 -2.90 -2.11
#